data_AF-A0A5E6NAP5-F1
#
_entry.id   AF-A0A5E6NAP5-F1
#
_cell.length_a   1.000
_cell.length_b   1.000
_cell.length_c   1.000
_cell.angle_alpha   90.00
_cell.angle_beta   90.00
_cell.angle_gamma   90.00
#
_symmetry.space_group_name_H-M   'P 1'
#
loop_
_entity.id
_entity.type
_entity.pdbx_description
1 polymer ?
#
loop_
_entity_poly.entity_id
_entity_poly.type
_entity_poly.pdbx_seq_one_letter_code
_entity_poly.pdbx_strand_id
1 'polypeptide(L)'
;MCSVSLYTQGETVSRFVKDVTKSSGLILPLCDEVFAQTGLSVADLDAIVYTKGPGAFTGVRMCVSVVQGMSLAFDIPTKGFSTLEVLGVGAAKKYKSNKIAVALDARMSEVYWGCMNRVC
;
A
#
# COMPACT_ATOMS: atom_id res chain seq x y z
N MET A 1 7.69 -6.73 4.65
CA MET A 1 6.73 -5.80 5.30
C MET A 1 5.35 -6.00 4.69
N CYS A 2 4.29 -5.87 5.49
CA CYS A 2 2.88 -5.79 5.04
C CYS A 2 2.21 -4.70 5.87
N SER A 3 1.34 -3.89 5.26
CA SER A 3 0.61 -2.83 5.95
C SER A 3 -0.76 -2.62 5.35
N VAL A 4 -1.75 -2.34 6.19
CA VAL A 4 -3.11 -1.97 5.83
C VAL A 4 -3.48 -0.72 6.64
N SER A 5 -4.26 0.17 6.06
CA SER A 5 -4.78 1.34 6.77
C SER A 5 -6.19 1.64 6.31
N LEU A 6 -7.02 2.07 7.26
CA LEU A 6 -8.38 2.52 7.03
C LEU A 6 -8.47 3.98 7.46
N TYR A 7 -8.93 4.84 6.54
CA TYR A 7 -9.14 6.25 6.79
C TYR A 7 -10.63 6.54 6.76
N THR A 8 -11.16 7.14 7.83
CA THR A 8 -12.57 7.50 7.95
C THR A 8 -12.72 8.73 8.83
N GLN A 9 -13.60 9.66 8.44
CA GLN A 9 -13.94 10.87 9.22
C GLN A 9 -12.72 11.69 9.73
N GLY A 10 -11.61 11.73 8.99
CA GLY A 10 -10.41 12.46 9.41
C GLY A 10 -9.42 11.65 10.24
N GLU A 11 -9.77 10.42 10.63
CA GLU A 11 -8.92 9.53 11.42
C GLU A 11 -8.33 8.41 10.57
N THR A 12 -7.15 7.91 10.97
CA THR A 12 -6.48 6.78 10.32
C THR A 12 -6.19 5.69 11.34
N VAL A 13 -6.67 4.48 11.07
CA VAL A 13 -6.27 3.27 11.78
C VAL A 13 -5.32 2.47 10.89
N SER A 14 -4.12 2.21 11.39
CA SER A 14 -3.08 1.48 10.65
C SER A 14 -2.66 0.21 11.36
N ARG A 15 -2.34 -0.82 10.58
CA ARG A 15 -1.59 -2.00 11.00
C ARG A 15 -0.43 -2.23 10.07
N PHE A 16 0.72 -2.60 10.61
CA PHE A 16 1.87 -2.97 9.82
C PHE A 16 2.73 -4.00 10.54
N VAL A 17 3.32 -4.89 9.76
CA VAL A 17 4.29 -5.88 10.22
C VAL A 17 5.57 -5.72 9.41
N LYS A 18 6.69 -5.59 10.11
CA LYS A 18 8.04 -5.45 9.53
C LYS A 18 8.84 -6.73 9.77
N ASP A 19 9.92 -6.88 9.01
CA ASP A 19 10.94 -7.93 9.21
C ASP A 19 10.43 -9.38 9.24
N VAL A 20 9.31 -9.64 8.56
CA VAL A 20 8.77 -10.98 8.37
C VAL A 20 9.46 -11.70 7.22
N THR A 21 9.81 -12.97 7.44
CA THR A 21 10.34 -13.89 6.41
C THR A 21 9.33 -14.15 5.31
N LYS A 22 8.04 -14.20 5.65
CA LYS A 22 6.94 -14.41 4.70
C LYS A 22 5.78 -13.47 5.02
N SER A 23 5.47 -12.54 4.11
CA SER A 23 4.32 -11.64 4.25
C SER A 23 3.04 -12.19 3.61
N SER A 24 3.10 -13.36 2.98
CA SER A 24 1.93 -13.96 2.33
C SER A 24 0.89 -14.38 3.35
N GLY A 25 -0.35 -13.96 3.15
CA GLY A 25 -1.45 -14.27 4.04
C GLY A 25 -1.63 -13.29 5.20
N LEU A 26 -0.75 -12.28 5.36
CA LEU A 26 -0.92 -11.26 6.42
C LEU A 26 -1.98 -10.22 6.08
N ILE A 27 -2.20 -9.93 4.79
CA ILE A 27 -3.05 -8.82 4.36
C ILE A 27 -4.50 -8.94 4.87
N LEU A 28 -5.12 -10.13 4.82
CA LEU A 28 -6.51 -10.32 5.26
C LEU A 28 -6.65 -10.19 6.79
N PRO A 29 -5.81 -10.84 7.63
CA PRO A 29 -5.80 -10.58 9.07
C PRO A 29 -5.62 -9.10 9.43
N LEU A 30 -4.72 -8.38 8.73
CA LEU A 30 -4.54 -6.95 8.98
C LEU A 30 -5.77 -6.13 8.56
N CYS A 31 -6.49 -6.53 7.51
CA CYS A 31 -7.79 -5.95 7.16
C CYS A 31 -8.82 -6.18 8.28
N ASP A 32 -8.93 -7.41 8.77
CA ASP A 32 -9.87 -7.76 9.85
C ASP A 32 -9.60 -6.92 11.11
N GLU A 33 -8.33 -6.74 11.47
CA GLU A 33 -7.93 -5.89 12.61
C GLU A 33 -8.33 -4.42 12.46
N VAL A 34 -8.18 -3.82 11.27
CA VAL A 34 -8.56 -2.41 11.07
C VAL A 34 -10.07 -2.24 11.07
N PHE A 35 -10.82 -3.16 10.44
CA PHE A 35 -12.29 -3.12 10.41
C PHE A 35 -12.89 -3.37 11.79
N ALA A 36 -12.37 -4.34 12.53
CA ALA A 36 -12.80 -4.62 13.90
C ALA A 36 -12.60 -3.40 14.82
N GLN A 37 -11.51 -2.65 14.65
CA GLN A 37 -11.25 -1.45 15.45
C GLN A 37 -12.19 -0.29 15.11
N THR A 38 -12.55 -0.11 13.84
CA THR A 38 -13.43 1.01 13.42
C THR A 38 -14.92 0.67 13.49
N GLY A 39 -15.27 -0.60 13.62
CA GLY A 39 -16.67 -1.07 13.51
C GLY A 39 -17.24 -0.93 12.10
N LEU A 40 -16.38 -0.78 11.09
CA LEU A 40 -16.77 -0.68 9.68
C LEU A 40 -16.61 -2.03 9.00
N SER A 41 -17.25 -2.17 7.85
CA SER A 41 -17.15 -3.31 6.96
C SER A 41 -16.58 -2.91 5.60
N VAL A 42 -16.28 -3.90 4.76
CA VAL A 42 -15.85 -3.65 3.37
C VAL A 42 -16.92 -2.89 2.59
N ALA A 43 -18.21 -3.12 2.88
CA ALA A 43 -19.32 -2.44 2.20
C ALA A 43 -19.40 -0.95 2.50
N ASP A 44 -18.76 -0.49 3.58
CA ASP A 44 -18.73 0.92 3.99
C ASP A 44 -17.60 1.71 3.31
N LEU A 45 -16.79 1.06 2.47
CA LEU A 45 -15.67 1.70 1.79
C LEU A 45 -16.12 2.48 0.56
N ASP A 46 -15.75 3.77 0.51
CA ASP A 46 -15.94 4.60 -0.69
C ASP A 46 -14.94 4.25 -1.81
N ALA A 47 -13.73 3.81 -1.46
CA ALA A 47 -12.67 3.49 -2.40
C ALA A 47 -11.56 2.62 -1.79
N ILE A 48 -10.84 1.87 -2.62
CA ILE A 48 -9.63 1.15 -2.21
C ILE A 48 -8.40 1.70 -2.95
N VAL A 49 -7.41 2.17 -2.18
CA VAL A 49 -6.10 2.57 -2.70
C VAL A 49 -5.05 1.52 -2.37
N TYR A 50 -4.16 1.24 -3.31
CA TYR A 50 -3.17 0.18 -3.14
C TYR A 50 -1.88 0.47 -3.90
N THR A 51 -0.82 -0.27 -3.57
CA THR A 51 0.42 -0.24 -4.34
C THR A 51 0.41 -1.34 -5.41
N LYS A 52 0.62 -0.95 -6.67
CA LYS A 52 0.66 -1.90 -7.80
C LYS A 52 2.08 -2.36 -8.16
N GLY A 53 3.03 -2.17 -7.25
CA GLY A 53 4.45 -2.40 -7.47
C GLY A 53 5.19 -1.15 -7.98
N PRO A 54 6.51 -1.24 -8.22
CA PRO A 54 7.34 -2.45 -8.15
C PRO A 54 7.57 -2.93 -6.70
N GLY A 55 8.02 -4.18 -6.55
CA GLY A 55 8.27 -4.79 -5.25
C GLY A 55 8.34 -6.31 -5.33
N ALA A 56 8.20 -6.99 -4.19
CA ALA A 56 8.22 -8.45 -4.14
C ALA A 56 7.07 -9.04 -4.97
N PHE A 57 7.40 -9.87 -5.97
CA PHE A 57 6.47 -10.45 -6.93
C PHE A 57 5.22 -11.08 -6.31
N THR A 58 5.41 -11.96 -5.32
CA THR A 58 4.29 -12.58 -4.58
C THR A 58 3.49 -11.54 -3.82
N GLY A 59 4.16 -10.59 -3.15
CA GLY A 59 3.54 -9.54 -2.34
C GLY A 59 2.61 -8.64 -3.15
N VAL A 60 3.11 -8.13 -4.28
CA VAL A 60 2.35 -7.23 -5.18
C VAL A 60 1.10 -7.94 -5.67
N ARG A 61 1.21 -9.19 -6.15
CA ARG A 61 0.04 -9.91 -6.66
C ARG A 61 -0.98 -10.23 -5.59
N MET A 62 -0.56 -10.62 -4.39
CA MET A 62 -1.52 -10.81 -3.29
C MET A 62 -2.27 -9.53 -2.95
N CYS A 63 -1.59 -8.38 -2.92
CA CYS A 63 -2.24 -7.09 -2.69
C CYS A 63 -3.30 -6.81 -3.76
N VAL A 64 -2.93 -6.95 -5.04
CA VAL A 64 -3.85 -6.76 -6.17
C VAL A 64 -5.03 -7.74 -6.11
N SER A 65 -4.80 -9.02 -5.82
CA SER A 65 -5.86 -10.03 -5.74
C SER A 65 -6.87 -9.73 -4.63
N VAL A 66 -6.41 -9.30 -3.45
CA VAL A 66 -7.32 -8.92 -2.35
C VAL A 66 -8.14 -7.70 -2.71
N VAL A 67 -7.50 -6.66 -3.26
CA VAL A 67 -8.18 -5.44 -3.72
C VAL A 67 -9.23 -5.76 -4.77
N GLN A 68 -8.88 -6.58 -5.77
CA GLN A 68 -9.80 -7.02 -6.81
C GLN A 68 -10.98 -7.81 -6.24
N GLY A 69 -10.72 -8.74 -5.30
CA GLY A 69 -11.78 -9.51 -4.65
C GLY A 69 -12.78 -8.62 -3.91
N MET A 70 -12.29 -7.65 -3.13
CA MET A 70 -13.14 -6.69 -2.41
C MET A 70 -13.90 -5.78 -3.38
N SER A 71 -13.22 -5.22 -4.38
CA SER A 71 -13.80 -4.33 -5.37
C SER A 71 -14.90 -5.01 -6.18
N LEU A 72 -14.67 -6.24 -6.66
CA LEU A 72 -15.67 -6.98 -7.42
C LEU A 72 -16.88 -7.41 -6.58
N ALA A 73 -16.66 -7.72 -5.29
CA ALA A 73 -17.74 -8.17 -4.40
C ALA A 73 -18.68 -7.03 -3.98
N PHE A 74 -18.17 -5.80 -3.88
CA PHE A 74 -18.91 -4.66 -3.32
C PHE A 74 -19.01 -3.46 -4.26
N ASP A 75 -18.58 -3.61 -5.52
CA ASP A 75 -18.54 -2.54 -6.54
C ASP A 75 -17.76 -1.30 -6.10
N ILE A 76 -16.65 -1.51 -5.38
CA ILE A 76 -15.85 -0.41 -4.80
C ILE A 76 -14.82 0.08 -5.83
N PRO A 77 -14.74 1.40 -6.13
CA PRO A 77 -13.73 1.93 -7.04
C PRO A 77 -12.31 1.77 -6.47
N THR A 78 -11.34 1.55 -7.34
CA THR A 78 -9.95 1.32 -6.91
C THR A 78 -8.95 2.24 -7.61
N LYS A 79 -7.87 2.60 -6.91
CA LYS A 79 -6.77 3.39 -7.47
C LYS A 79 -5.41 2.83 -7.05
N GLY A 80 -4.68 2.33 -8.03
CA GLY A 80 -3.33 1.78 -7.83
C GLY A 80 -2.23 2.83 -8.03
N PHE A 81 -1.31 2.91 -7.07
CA PHE A 81 -0.13 3.79 -7.10
C PHE A 81 1.16 2.99 -7.24
N SER A 82 2.17 3.58 -7.87
CA SER A 82 3.50 2.97 -7.87
C SER A 82 4.08 2.97 -6.46
N THR A 83 4.75 1.88 -6.05
CA THR A 83 5.48 1.84 -4.78
C THR A 83 6.54 2.94 -4.73
N LEU A 84 7.21 3.23 -5.86
CA LEU A 84 8.22 4.29 -5.94
C LEU A 84 7.60 5.67 -5.69
N GLU A 85 6.42 5.95 -6.27
CA GLU A 85 5.68 7.20 -6.05
C GLU A 85 5.30 7.39 -4.57
N VAL A 86 4.76 6.35 -3.94
CA VAL A 86 4.37 6.40 -2.52
C VAL A 86 5.58 6.67 -1.63
N LEU A 87 6.69 5.98 -1.88
CA LEU A 87 7.94 6.17 -1.14
C LEU A 87 8.51 7.56 -1.36
N GLY A 88 8.53 8.06 -2.59
CA GLY A 88 9.11 9.36 -2.87
C GLY A 88 8.27 10.52 -2.35
N VAL A 89 6.93 10.40 -2.28
CA VAL A 89 6.08 11.39 -1.58
C VAL A 89 6.41 11.40 -0.09
N GLY A 90 6.56 10.23 0.52
CA GLY A 90 6.98 10.12 1.93
C GLY A 90 8.36 10.73 2.18
N ALA A 91 9.32 10.43 1.31
CA ALA A 91 10.68 10.97 1.39
C ALA A 91 10.71 12.49 1.14
N ALA A 92 9.98 13.01 0.16
CA ALA A 92 9.88 14.45 -0.11
C ALA A 92 9.37 15.22 1.11
N LYS A 93 8.36 14.68 1.81
CA LYS A 93 7.85 15.24 3.07
C LYS A 93 8.90 15.18 4.17
N LYS A 94 9.53 14.02 4.38
CA LYS A 94 10.50 13.78 5.46
C LYS A 94 11.76 14.64 5.32
N TYR A 95 12.32 14.70 4.11
CA TYR A 95 13.58 15.38 3.83
C TYR A 95 13.42 16.81 3.30
N LYS A 96 12.17 17.30 3.19
CA LYS A 96 11.84 18.64 2.66
C LYS A 96 12.50 18.92 1.30
N SER A 97 12.57 17.91 0.44
CA SER A 97 13.15 18.02 -0.90
C SER A 97 12.08 17.81 -1.97
N ASN A 98 12.17 18.59 -3.04
CA ASN A 98 11.28 18.48 -4.20
C ASN A 98 11.83 17.55 -5.28
N LYS A 99 13.07 17.07 -5.15
CA LYS A 99 13.70 16.13 -6.09
C LYS A 99 14.12 14.89 -5.30
N ILE A 100 13.45 13.78 -5.54
CA ILE A 100 13.70 12.50 -4.86
C ILE A 100 14.00 11.44 -5.92
N ALA A 101 15.11 10.73 -5.75
CA ALA A 101 15.35 9.47 -6.42
C ALA A 101 15.03 8.33 -5.44
N VAL A 102 14.16 7.41 -5.83
CA VAL A 102 13.85 6.20 -5.06
C VAL A 102 14.47 5.01 -5.77
N ALA A 103 15.13 4.14 -5.02
CA ALA A 103 15.62 2.86 -5.49
C ALA A 103 15.20 1.74 -4.53
N LEU A 104 14.71 0.64 -5.08
CA LEU A 104 14.34 -0.58 -4.37
C LEU A 104 15.15 -1.74 -4.94
N ASP A 105 15.66 -2.60 -4.06
CA ASP A 105 16.32 -3.85 -4.44
C ASP A 105 15.35 -4.72 -5.27
N ALA A 106 15.73 -5.01 -6.52
CA ALA A 106 14.97 -5.88 -7.42
C ALA A 106 15.45 -7.35 -7.38
N ARG A 107 16.43 -7.66 -6.52
CA ARG A 107 17.26 -8.87 -6.54
C ARG A 107 18.16 -8.92 -7.77
N MET A 108 18.97 -9.97 -7.87
CA MET A 108 19.83 -10.27 -9.02
C MET A 108 20.73 -9.10 -9.46
N SER A 109 21.21 -8.31 -8.49
CA SER A 109 22.05 -7.12 -8.72
C SER A 109 21.36 -6.02 -9.53
N GLU A 110 20.02 -6.00 -9.54
CA GLU A 110 19.22 -4.98 -10.20
C GLU A 110 18.44 -4.13 -9.18
N VAL A 111 17.98 -2.96 -9.63
CA VAL A 111 17.16 -2.06 -8.82
C VAL A 111 15.96 -1.55 -9.61
N TYR A 112 14.80 -1.51 -8.96
CA TYR A 112 13.71 -0.68 -9.42
C TYR A 112 13.98 0.74 -8.97
N TRP A 113 14.11 1.68 -9.89
CA TRP A 113 14.40 3.06 -9.54
C TRP A 113 13.57 4.06 -10.34
N GLY A 114 13.42 5.25 -9.79
CA GLY A 114 12.70 6.34 -10.43
C GLY A 114 13.03 7.67 -9.80
N CYS A 115 13.06 8.72 -10.63
CA CYS A 115 13.18 10.09 -10.20
C CYS A 115 11.81 10.75 -10.16
N MET A 116 11.57 11.49 -9.09
CA MET A 116 10.30 12.14 -8.84
C MET A 116 10.54 13.59 -8.48
N ASN A 117 9.75 14.46 -9.09
CA ASN A 117 9.56 15.80 -8.60
C ASN A 117 8.31 15.83 -7.72
N ARG A 118 8.36 16.55 -6.60
CA ARG A 118 7.16 16.78 -5.79
C ARG A 118 6.16 17.53 -6.66
N VAL A 119 5.07 16.85 -7.04
CA VAL A 119 3.88 17.51 -7.57
C VAL A 119 3.21 18.16 -6.36
N CYS A 120 3.22 19.49 -6.32
CA CYS A 120 2.57 20.29 -5.30
C CYS A 120 1.05 20.08 -5.34
#